data_AF-A0A5Z0Y111-F1
#
_entry.id   AF-A0A5Z0Y111-F1
#
_cell.length_a   1.000
_cell.length_b   1.000
_cell.length_c   1.000
_cell.angle_alpha   90.00
_cell.angle_beta   90.00
_cell.angle_gamma   90.00
#
_symmetry.space_group_name_H-M   'P 1'
#
loop_
_entity.id
_entity.type
_entity.pdbx_description
1 polymer ?
#
loop_
_entity_poly.entity_id
_entity_poly.type
_entity_poly.pdbx_seq_one_letter_code
_entity_poly.pdbx_strand_id
1 'polypeptide(L)'
;PLLKKYASKATIFCADSSYPILAKHGIKPDYVCMLERTEITAEFFNHDFGEFDKDIVFICAGVVHPKAIEYLKGRNLVITQKVLAFPYYINLKDFSYAAVGFSVAHTLSYLATYLSHKNIIFIGQDLAYAENGNSHPDDYQNSANYESQMYEHILTIAYGGNGKVETHSIWLLFKNWFENEMIPNTRKMGITTYN
;
A
#
# COMPACT_ATOMS: atom_id res chain seq x y z
N PRO A 1 2.91 -19.67 0.72
CA PRO A 1 3.11 -18.50 1.62
C PRO A 1 2.22 -18.58 2.87
N LEU A 2 2.68 -18.09 4.02
CA LEU A 2 1.93 -18.12 5.29
C LEU A 2 0.59 -17.38 5.19
N LEU A 3 0.60 -16.20 4.56
CA LEU A 3 -0.60 -15.40 4.32
C LEU A 3 -1.69 -16.21 3.59
N LYS A 4 -1.33 -17.02 2.59
CA LYS A 4 -2.29 -17.88 1.86
C LYS A 4 -3.03 -18.85 2.78
N LYS A 5 -2.35 -19.40 3.79
CA LYS A 5 -2.94 -20.36 4.75
C LYS A 5 -3.99 -19.69 5.66
N TYR A 6 -3.85 -18.40 5.90
CA TYR A 6 -4.68 -17.65 6.85
C TYR A 6 -5.55 -16.57 6.18
N ALA A 7 -5.57 -16.50 4.85
CA ALA A 7 -6.31 -15.49 4.11
C ALA A 7 -7.82 -15.46 4.47
N SER A 8 -8.43 -16.60 4.76
CA SER A 8 -9.85 -16.67 5.18
C SER A 8 -10.14 -16.16 6.59
N LYS A 9 -9.11 -15.75 7.35
CA LYS A 9 -9.24 -15.29 8.74
C LYS A 9 -8.99 -13.78 8.91
N ALA A 10 -8.64 -13.09 7.83
CA ALA A 10 -8.29 -11.68 7.87
C ALA A 10 -8.74 -11.00 6.59
N THR A 11 -9.15 -9.74 6.70
CA THR A 11 -9.30 -8.85 5.56
C THR A 11 -7.92 -8.49 5.02
N ILE A 12 -7.68 -8.69 3.72
CA ILE A 12 -6.42 -8.42 3.06
C ILE A 12 -6.49 -7.08 2.32
N PHE A 13 -5.69 -6.14 2.78
CA PHE A 13 -5.47 -4.83 2.18
C PHE A 13 -4.17 -4.87 1.38
N CYS A 14 -4.24 -4.61 0.07
CA CYS A 14 -3.13 -4.76 -0.86
C CYS A 14 -2.75 -3.42 -1.50
N ALA A 15 -1.45 -3.16 -1.61
CA ALA A 15 -0.96 -2.08 -2.46
C ALA A 15 -1.02 -2.50 -3.93
N ASP A 16 -1.23 -1.54 -4.82
CA ASP A 16 -1.19 -1.72 -6.28
C ASP A 16 0.04 -2.52 -6.76
N SER A 17 1.24 -2.19 -6.29
CA SER A 17 2.48 -2.90 -6.62
C SER A 17 2.52 -4.36 -6.15
N SER A 18 1.79 -4.68 -5.08
CA SER A 18 1.71 -6.03 -4.51
C SER A 18 0.63 -6.89 -5.16
N TYR A 19 -0.32 -6.28 -5.86
CA TYR A 19 -1.45 -6.99 -6.46
C TYR A 19 -1.03 -8.08 -7.46
N PRO A 20 -0.11 -7.83 -8.42
CA PRO A 20 0.39 -8.88 -9.31
C PRO A 20 1.11 -10.02 -8.55
N ILE A 21 1.83 -9.68 -7.47
CA ILE A 21 2.54 -10.65 -6.63
C ILE A 21 1.55 -11.56 -5.90
N LEU A 22 0.50 -10.97 -5.31
CA LEU A 22 -0.55 -11.73 -4.63
C LEU A 22 -1.31 -12.63 -5.60
N ALA A 23 -1.62 -12.14 -6.80
CA ALA A 23 -2.24 -12.92 -7.87
C ALA A 23 -1.37 -14.13 -8.28
N LYS A 24 -0.07 -13.92 -8.50
CA LYS A 24 0.90 -14.99 -8.81
C LYS A 24 0.90 -16.10 -7.75
N HIS A 25 0.72 -15.75 -6.48
CA HIS A 25 0.67 -16.72 -5.39
C HIS A 25 -0.74 -17.25 -5.08
N GLY A 26 -1.77 -16.79 -5.79
CA GLY A 26 -3.17 -17.15 -5.56
C GLY A 26 -3.65 -16.73 -4.17
N ILE A 27 -3.32 -15.52 -3.75
CA ILE A 27 -3.76 -14.88 -2.51
C ILE A 27 -4.71 -13.75 -2.92
N LYS A 28 -6.02 -13.95 -2.81
CA LYS A 28 -6.99 -12.92 -3.21
C LYS A 28 -7.07 -11.82 -2.15
N PRO A 29 -6.75 -10.55 -2.46
CA PRO A 29 -7.00 -9.44 -1.55
C PRO A 29 -8.49 -9.07 -1.53
N ASP A 30 -8.95 -8.43 -0.46
CA ASP A 30 -10.29 -7.85 -0.40
C ASP A 30 -10.30 -6.42 -0.96
N TYR A 31 -9.22 -5.68 -0.71
CA TYR A 31 -9.03 -4.31 -1.18
C TYR A 31 -7.69 -4.15 -1.88
N VAL A 32 -7.67 -3.43 -3.00
CA VAL A 32 -6.44 -3.00 -3.68
C VAL A 32 -6.47 -1.47 -3.83
N CYS A 33 -5.50 -0.77 -3.26
CA CYS A 33 -5.44 0.69 -3.35
C CYS A 33 -4.37 1.19 -4.32
N MET A 34 -4.64 2.30 -5.01
CA MET A 34 -3.66 3.04 -5.82
C MET A 34 -3.72 4.53 -5.51
N LEU A 35 -2.54 5.14 -5.39
CA LEU A 35 -2.37 6.58 -5.12
C LEU A 35 -1.65 7.32 -6.25
N GLU A 36 -0.80 6.61 -7.01
CA GLU A 36 0.19 7.19 -7.89
C GLU A 36 -0.36 7.57 -9.27
N ARG A 37 0.26 8.60 -9.87
CA ARG A 37 -0.23 9.25 -11.10
C ARG A 37 0.54 8.87 -12.35
N THR A 38 1.45 7.91 -12.21
CA THR A 38 2.38 7.54 -13.29
C THR A 38 1.81 6.39 -14.12
N GLU A 39 2.22 6.33 -15.38
CA GLU A 39 1.85 5.22 -16.26
C GLU A 39 2.41 3.89 -15.75
N ILE A 40 3.67 3.87 -15.28
CA ILE A 40 4.31 2.64 -14.77
C ILE A 40 3.55 2.01 -13.61
N THR A 41 2.96 2.82 -12.72
CA THR A 41 2.12 2.30 -11.63
C THR A 41 0.77 1.78 -12.15
N ALA A 42 0.20 2.40 -13.19
CA ALA A 42 -1.04 1.90 -13.79
C ALA A 42 -0.90 0.52 -14.44
N GLU A 43 0.30 0.17 -14.92
CA GLU A 43 0.60 -1.13 -15.50
C GLU A 43 0.48 -2.29 -14.49
N PHE A 44 0.41 -2.03 -13.17
CA PHE A 44 0.05 -3.06 -12.19
C PHE A 44 -1.38 -3.59 -12.37
N PHE A 45 -2.25 -2.84 -13.05
CA PHE A 45 -3.62 -3.26 -13.36
C PHE A 45 -3.78 -3.78 -14.79
N ASN A 46 -2.73 -3.72 -15.61
CA ASN A 46 -2.73 -4.23 -16.98
C ASN A 46 -2.57 -5.77 -17.03
N HIS A 47 -3.43 -6.45 -16.28
CA HIS A 47 -3.50 -7.90 -16.18
C HIS A 47 -4.95 -8.32 -16.20
N ASP A 48 -5.25 -9.40 -16.91
CA ASP A 48 -6.53 -10.10 -16.84
C ASP A 48 -6.37 -11.34 -15.97
N PHE A 49 -6.79 -11.24 -14.70
CA PHE A 49 -6.78 -12.37 -13.77
C PHE A 49 -8.16 -13.08 -13.69
N GLY A 50 -9.13 -12.68 -14.52
CA GLY A 50 -10.45 -13.30 -14.61
C GLY A 50 -11.16 -13.43 -13.26
N GLU A 51 -11.60 -14.64 -12.91
CA GLU A 51 -12.33 -14.93 -11.67
C GLU A 51 -11.55 -14.58 -10.38
N PHE A 52 -10.23 -14.43 -10.44
CA PHE A 52 -9.44 -13.99 -9.30
C PHE A 52 -9.90 -12.61 -8.81
N ASP A 53 -10.27 -11.72 -9.73
CA ASP A 53 -10.66 -10.34 -9.42
C ASP A 53 -12.07 -10.21 -8.86
N LYS A 54 -12.81 -11.31 -8.85
CA LYS A 54 -14.17 -11.33 -8.35
C LYS A 54 -14.20 -10.91 -6.87
N ASP A 55 -15.06 -9.93 -6.60
CA ASP A 55 -15.30 -9.32 -5.29
C ASP A 55 -14.13 -8.49 -4.73
N ILE A 56 -13.01 -8.33 -5.45
CA ILE A 56 -11.94 -7.40 -5.06
C ILE A 56 -12.43 -5.97 -5.25
N VAL A 57 -12.36 -5.13 -4.22
CA VAL A 57 -12.64 -3.70 -4.34
C VAL A 57 -11.35 -2.94 -4.67
N PHE A 58 -11.29 -2.38 -5.87
CA PHE A 58 -10.18 -1.51 -6.27
C PHE A 58 -10.50 -0.07 -5.87
N ILE A 59 -9.64 0.56 -5.07
CA ILE A 59 -9.82 1.93 -4.58
C ILE A 59 -8.70 2.81 -5.13
N CYS A 60 -9.04 3.66 -6.09
CA CYS A 60 -8.09 4.56 -6.73
C CYS A 60 -8.32 6.00 -6.29
N ALA A 61 -7.24 6.72 -6.01
CA ALA A 61 -7.30 8.17 -5.87
C ALA A 61 -7.78 8.82 -7.19
N GLY A 62 -8.56 9.90 -7.12
CA GLY A 62 -9.10 10.59 -8.30
C GLY A 62 -8.05 11.31 -9.17
N VAL A 63 -6.76 11.12 -8.86
CA VAL A 63 -5.61 11.68 -9.59
C VAL A 63 -4.72 10.61 -10.20
N VAL A 64 -5.11 9.33 -10.13
CA VAL A 64 -4.35 8.24 -10.74
C VAL A 64 -4.26 8.40 -12.26
N HIS A 65 -3.29 7.72 -12.86
CA HIS A 65 -3.13 7.76 -14.32
C HIS A 65 -4.37 7.19 -15.03
N PRO A 66 -4.87 7.79 -16.14
CA PRO A 66 -6.10 7.35 -16.81
C PRO A 66 -6.14 5.87 -17.20
N LYS A 67 -4.98 5.31 -17.57
CA LYS A 67 -4.85 3.87 -17.87
C LYS A 67 -5.31 2.96 -16.72
N ALA A 68 -5.08 3.34 -15.46
CA ALA A 68 -5.56 2.55 -14.33
C ALA A 68 -7.09 2.43 -14.32
N ILE A 69 -7.79 3.52 -14.66
CA ILE A 69 -9.25 3.54 -14.78
C ILE A 69 -9.70 2.70 -15.98
N GLU A 70 -8.97 2.76 -17.09
CA GLU A 70 -9.23 1.94 -18.28
C GLU A 70 -9.09 0.44 -17.99
N TYR A 71 -8.00 0.01 -17.37
CA TYR A 71 -7.73 -1.40 -17.07
C TYR A 71 -8.67 -1.99 -16.01
N LEU A 72 -9.14 -1.17 -15.08
CA LEU A 72 -10.10 -1.57 -14.05
C LEU A 72 -11.56 -1.42 -14.49
N LYS A 73 -11.82 -0.99 -15.73
CA LYS A 73 -13.18 -0.84 -16.25
C LYS A 73 -13.91 -2.19 -16.22
N GLY A 74 -15.10 -2.20 -15.61
CA GLY A 74 -15.90 -3.42 -15.44
C GLY A 74 -15.54 -4.24 -14.19
N ARG A 75 -14.49 -3.87 -13.44
CA ARG A 75 -14.20 -4.40 -12.11
C ARG A 75 -14.91 -3.55 -11.04
N ASN A 76 -14.89 -4.00 -9.78
CA ASN A 76 -15.46 -3.26 -8.67
C ASN A 76 -14.54 -2.09 -8.26
N LEU A 77 -14.61 -1.01 -9.06
CA LEU A 77 -13.77 0.18 -8.93
C LEU A 77 -14.49 1.29 -8.15
N VAL A 78 -13.83 1.77 -7.11
CA VAL A 78 -14.16 2.98 -6.36
C VAL A 78 -13.11 4.04 -6.67
N ILE A 79 -13.55 5.19 -7.16
CA ILE A 79 -12.70 6.38 -7.29
C ILE A 79 -12.99 7.30 -6.11
N THR A 80 -12.00 7.47 -5.25
CA THR A 80 -12.09 8.39 -4.10
C THR A 80 -11.36 9.69 -4.40
N GLN A 81 -11.81 10.79 -3.82
CA GLN A 81 -11.05 12.03 -3.91
C GLN A 81 -9.73 11.93 -3.13
N LYS A 82 -8.68 12.53 -3.67
CA LYS A 82 -7.44 12.80 -2.92
C LYS A 82 -7.64 14.10 -2.14
N VAL A 83 -7.13 14.16 -0.92
CA VAL A 83 -7.15 15.39 -0.11
C VAL A 83 -6.36 16.49 -0.84
N LEU A 84 -7.09 17.38 -1.50
CA LEU A 84 -6.57 18.51 -2.26
C LEU A 84 -7.35 19.77 -1.88
N ALA A 85 -6.76 20.94 -2.12
CA ALA A 85 -7.37 22.22 -1.77
C ALA A 85 -8.74 22.43 -2.41
N PHE A 86 -8.92 21.96 -3.66
CA PHE A 86 -10.17 22.16 -4.40
C PHE A 86 -11.37 21.39 -3.79
N PRO A 87 -11.33 20.05 -3.60
CA PRO A 87 -12.36 19.31 -2.86
C PRO A 87 -12.71 19.89 -1.50
N TYR A 88 -11.70 20.35 -0.76
CA TYR A 88 -11.87 20.96 0.53
C TYR A 88 -12.64 22.28 0.43
N TYR A 89 -12.30 23.12 -0.55
CA TYR A 89 -12.93 24.42 -0.79
C TYR A 89 -14.42 24.31 -1.15
N ILE A 90 -14.79 23.31 -1.96
CA ILE A 90 -16.19 23.09 -2.37
C ILE A 90 -16.99 22.22 -1.38
N ASN A 91 -16.47 22.02 -0.16
CA ASN A 91 -17.11 21.29 0.93
C ASN A 91 -17.49 19.83 0.62
N LEU A 92 -16.74 19.14 -0.25
CA LEU A 92 -16.90 17.69 -0.50
C LEU A 92 -16.15 16.84 0.55
N LYS A 93 -16.28 17.21 1.83
CA LYS A 93 -15.46 16.67 2.92
C LYS A 93 -15.76 15.21 3.22
N ASP A 94 -17.02 14.79 3.11
CA ASP A 94 -17.45 13.46 3.53
C ASP A 94 -16.85 12.31 2.70
N PHE A 95 -16.37 12.60 1.49
CA PHE A 95 -15.76 11.62 0.56
C PHE A 95 -14.28 11.90 0.25
N SER A 96 -13.67 12.88 0.92
CA SER A 96 -12.30 13.36 0.63
C SER A 96 -11.19 12.56 1.31
N TYR A 97 -11.51 11.62 2.21
CA TYR A 97 -10.53 11.04 3.15
C TYR A 97 -10.20 9.56 2.92
N ALA A 98 -10.58 8.96 1.79
CA ALA A 98 -10.26 7.55 1.55
C ALA A 98 -8.92 7.33 0.80
N ALA A 99 -8.33 8.36 0.17
CA ALA A 99 -6.98 8.31 -0.42
C ALA A 99 -6.06 9.35 0.23
N VAL A 100 -5.48 8.97 1.38
CA VAL A 100 -4.69 9.85 2.26
C VAL A 100 -3.33 9.24 2.58
N GLY A 101 -2.34 10.10 2.81
CA GLY A 101 -1.00 9.72 3.25
C GLY A 101 0.05 9.83 2.15
N PHE A 102 1.30 9.49 2.52
CA PHE A 102 2.47 9.68 1.66
C PHE A 102 2.75 8.51 0.72
N SER A 103 2.16 7.34 0.97
CA SER A 103 2.26 6.16 0.10
C SER A 103 0.98 5.33 0.17
N VAL A 104 0.84 4.35 -0.72
CA VAL A 104 -0.31 3.43 -0.74
C VAL A 104 -0.46 2.70 0.60
N ALA A 105 0.63 2.32 1.26
CA ALA A 105 0.59 1.70 2.60
C ALA A 105 -0.06 2.59 3.67
N HIS A 106 0.14 3.91 3.59
CA HIS A 106 -0.53 4.86 4.48
C HIS A 106 -2.04 4.84 4.24
N THR A 107 -2.45 4.90 2.97
CA THR A 107 -3.86 4.83 2.57
C THR A 107 -4.52 3.54 3.06
N LEU A 108 -3.85 2.39 2.91
CA LEU A 108 -4.36 1.10 3.40
C LEU A 108 -4.53 1.11 4.93
N SER A 109 -3.58 1.68 5.67
CA SER A 109 -3.69 1.78 7.13
C SER A 109 -4.85 2.66 7.60
N TYR A 110 -5.10 3.77 6.89
CA TYR A 110 -6.27 4.62 7.13
C TYR A 110 -7.57 3.88 6.82
N LEU A 111 -7.63 3.21 5.68
CA LEU A 111 -8.82 2.46 5.28
C LEU A 111 -9.15 1.35 6.30
N ALA A 112 -8.15 0.55 6.71
CA ALA A 112 -8.34 -0.48 7.73
C ALA A 112 -8.87 0.11 9.06
N THR A 113 -8.34 1.28 9.45
CA THR A 113 -8.77 2.03 10.64
C THR A 113 -10.21 2.52 10.53
N TYR A 114 -10.59 3.13 9.40
CA TYR A 114 -11.95 3.63 9.18
C TYR A 114 -12.98 2.51 9.05
N LEU A 115 -12.57 1.34 8.55
CA LEU A 115 -13.36 0.10 8.56
C LEU A 115 -13.38 -0.59 9.94
N SER A 116 -12.88 0.08 10.99
CA SER A 116 -12.96 -0.36 12.39
C SER A 116 -12.27 -1.70 12.70
N HIS A 117 -11.23 -2.06 11.93
CA HIS A 117 -10.42 -3.24 12.24
C HIS A 117 -9.70 -3.04 13.59
N LYS A 118 -9.82 -4.02 14.48
CA LYS A 118 -9.21 -3.97 15.83
C LYS A 118 -7.76 -4.41 15.87
N ASN A 119 -7.32 -5.16 14.86
CA ASN A 119 -5.95 -5.64 14.71
C ASN A 119 -5.49 -5.33 13.29
N ILE A 120 -4.36 -4.65 13.15
CA ILE A 120 -3.71 -4.34 11.86
C ILE A 120 -2.35 -5.02 11.86
N ILE A 121 -2.05 -5.82 10.84
CA ILE A 121 -0.79 -6.54 10.69
C ILE A 121 -0.14 -6.06 9.40
N PHE A 122 1.07 -5.52 9.48
CA PHE A 122 1.87 -5.20 8.30
C PHE A 122 2.61 -6.44 7.79
N ILE A 123 2.65 -6.59 6.47
CA ILE A 123 3.39 -7.65 5.78
C ILE A 123 4.07 -7.00 4.58
N GLY A 124 5.39 -7.20 4.43
CA GLY A 124 6.17 -6.60 3.35
C GLY A 124 6.38 -5.09 3.50
N GLN A 125 6.30 -4.57 4.73
CA GLN A 125 6.56 -3.16 5.05
C GLN A 125 8.02 -2.98 5.52
N ASP A 126 8.97 -3.34 4.66
CA ASP A 126 10.40 -3.39 5.03
C ASP A 126 11.01 -2.00 5.27
N LEU A 127 10.74 -1.05 4.37
CA LEU A 127 11.30 0.32 4.41
C LEU A 127 12.83 0.33 4.53
N ALA A 128 13.47 -0.69 3.98
CA ALA A 128 14.90 -0.93 3.97
C ALA A 128 15.25 -1.81 2.77
N TYR A 129 16.51 -1.72 2.32
CA TYR A 129 17.03 -2.60 1.27
C TYR A 129 17.30 -4.00 1.85
N ALA A 130 17.16 -5.01 1.01
CA ALA A 130 17.61 -6.36 1.33
C ALA A 130 19.14 -6.44 1.41
N GLU A 131 19.69 -7.51 2.01
CA GLU A 131 21.14 -7.70 2.16
C GLU A 131 21.90 -7.69 0.82
N ASN A 132 21.23 -8.08 -0.27
CA ASN A 132 21.78 -8.04 -1.62
C ASN A 132 21.61 -6.67 -2.32
N GLY A 133 21.08 -5.67 -1.63
CA GLY A 133 20.83 -4.32 -2.14
C GLY A 133 19.52 -4.15 -2.91
N ASN A 134 18.68 -5.18 -3.01
CA ASN A 134 17.38 -5.06 -3.66
C ASN A 134 16.47 -4.11 -2.86
N SER A 135 15.71 -3.27 -3.58
CA SER A 135 14.72 -2.36 -3.01
C SER A 135 13.33 -2.98 -2.93
N HIS A 136 13.08 -4.01 -3.74
CA HIS A 136 11.80 -4.67 -3.89
C HIS A 136 11.98 -6.20 -3.92
N PRO A 137 10.91 -6.98 -3.69
CA PRO A 137 10.95 -8.44 -3.87
C PRO A 137 11.31 -8.85 -5.30
N ASP A 138 11.89 -10.05 -5.46
CA ASP A 138 12.30 -10.60 -6.76
C ASP A 138 11.16 -10.66 -7.79
N ASP A 139 9.93 -10.83 -7.31
CA ASP A 139 8.72 -10.93 -8.13
C ASP A 139 8.07 -9.57 -8.44
N TYR A 140 8.71 -8.45 -8.08
CA TYR A 140 8.19 -7.12 -8.40
C TYR A 140 8.22 -6.86 -9.92
N GLN A 141 7.09 -6.42 -10.46
CA GLN A 141 6.88 -6.26 -11.90
C GLN A 141 7.91 -5.34 -12.58
N ASN A 142 8.44 -4.34 -11.86
CA ASN A 142 9.39 -3.37 -12.41
C ASN A 142 10.86 -3.66 -12.05
N SER A 143 11.19 -4.89 -11.65
CA SER A 143 12.49 -5.36 -11.14
C SER A 143 12.78 -5.09 -9.67
N ALA A 144 13.38 -6.07 -8.99
CA ALA A 144 13.79 -5.99 -7.59
C ALA A 144 14.71 -4.81 -7.25
N ASN A 145 15.41 -4.28 -8.25
CA ASN A 145 16.35 -3.16 -8.10
C ASN A 145 15.79 -1.80 -8.55
N TYR A 146 14.48 -1.69 -8.82
CA TYR A 146 13.84 -0.50 -9.41
C TYR A 146 14.22 0.83 -8.73
N GLU A 147 14.26 0.86 -7.39
CA GLU A 147 14.63 2.05 -6.61
C GLU A 147 16.01 1.93 -5.93
N SER A 148 16.76 0.87 -6.20
CA SER A 148 17.99 0.54 -5.46
C SER A 148 19.10 1.57 -5.60
N GLN A 149 19.05 2.47 -6.59
CA GLN A 149 20.06 3.52 -6.80
C GLN A 149 19.44 4.91 -6.93
N MET A 150 18.14 5.05 -6.63
CA MET A 150 17.40 6.30 -6.83
C MET A 150 17.73 7.35 -5.76
N TYR A 151 18.13 6.90 -4.57
CA TYR A 151 18.37 7.73 -3.41
C TYR A 151 19.70 7.37 -2.74
N GLU A 152 20.24 8.30 -1.96
CA GLU A 152 21.41 8.03 -1.12
C GLU A 152 21.06 7.02 -0.02
N HIS A 153 21.92 6.02 0.15
CA HIS A 153 21.76 4.98 1.15
C HIS A 153 22.14 5.53 2.54
N ILE A 154 21.28 5.25 3.50
CA ILE A 154 21.43 5.62 4.90
C ILE A 154 21.46 4.33 5.72
N LEU A 155 22.52 4.13 6.49
CA LEU A 155 22.63 2.99 7.39
C LEU A 155 21.91 3.30 8.72
N THR A 156 20.95 2.46 9.10
CA THR A 156 20.15 2.62 10.33
C THR A 156 20.06 1.31 11.12
N ILE A 157 19.51 1.38 12.33
CA ILE A 157 19.28 0.21 13.19
C ILE A 157 18.19 -0.66 12.58
N ALA A 158 18.45 -1.97 12.48
CA ALA A 158 17.50 -2.94 11.95
C ALA A 158 16.27 -3.10 12.86
N TYR A 159 15.20 -3.66 12.32
CA TYR A 159 14.02 -4.05 13.10
C TYR A 159 14.42 -4.93 14.29
N GLY A 160 13.79 -4.69 15.45
CA GLY A 160 14.10 -5.40 16.70
C GLY A 160 15.44 -4.99 17.36
N GLY A 161 16.17 -4.02 16.82
CA GLY A 161 17.42 -3.53 17.40
C GLY A 161 18.66 -4.38 17.09
N ASN A 162 18.51 -5.43 16.27
CA ASN A 162 19.55 -6.41 16.01
C ASN A 162 20.26 -6.14 14.70
N GLY A 163 21.38 -5.40 14.76
CA GLY A 163 22.22 -5.10 13.61
C GLY A 163 21.81 -3.80 12.90
N LYS A 164 22.25 -3.68 11.64
CA LYS A 164 22.02 -2.49 10.81
C LYS A 164 21.49 -2.89 9.44
N VAL A 165 20.69 -2.02 8.85
CA VAL A 165 20.14 -2.14 7.49
C VAL A 165 20.30 -0.83 6.75
N GLU A 166 20.38 -0.89 5.43
CA GLU A 166 20.37 0.30 4.59
C GLU A 166 18.93 0.70 4.25
N THR A 167 18.66 1.99 4.19
CA THR A 167 17.37 2.61 3.85
C THR A 167 17.64 3.94 3.14
N HIS A 168 16.62 4.75 2.87
CA HIS A 168 16.80 6.12 2.38
C HIS A 168 15.82 7.08 3.06
N SER A 169 16.01 8.38 2.82
CA SER A 169 15.30 9.44 3.55
C SER A 169 13.77 9.38 3.45
N ILE A 170 13.23 8.96 2.30
CA ILE A 170 11.78 8.83 2.09
C ILE A 170 11.20 7.63 2.86
N TRP A 171 11.87 6.49 2.87
CA TRP A 171 11.44 5.35 3.69
C TRP A 171 11.52 5.65 5.20
N LEU A 172 12.53 6.41 5.64
CA LEU A 172 12.60 6.91 7.01
C LEU A 172 11.45 7.86 7.35
N LEU A 173 11.05 8.72 6.42
CA LEU A 173 9.86 9.57 6.58
C LEU A 173 8.59 8.73 6.75
N PHE A 174 8.41 7.69 5.92
CA PHE A 174 7.27 6.78 6.02
C PHE A 174 7.25 6.04 7.35
N LYS A 175 8.41 5.49 7.77
CA LYS A 175 8.57 4.83 9.06
C LYS A 175 8.21 5.77 10.21
N ASN A 176 8.75 7.00 10.18
CA ASN A 176 8.49 8.00 11.21
C ASN A 176 7.00 8.32 11.32
N TRP A 177 6.30 8.44 10.20
CA TRP A 177 4.86 8.64 10.20
C TRP A 177 4.10 7.46 10.82
N PHE A 178 4.44 6.21 10.47
CA PHE A 178 3.78 5.05 11.07
C PHE A 178 3.97 5.02 12.59
N GLU A 179 5.20 5.25 13.06
CA GLU A 179 5.56 5.15 14.48
C GLU A 179 5.01 6.31 15.32
N ASN A 180 5.01 7.53 14.79
CA ASN A 180 4.68 8.73 15.56
C ASN A 180 3.27 9.25 15.31
N GLU A 181 2.65 8.94 14.17
CA GLU A 181 1.30 9.40 13.83
C GLU A 181 0.29 8.25 13.85
N MET A 182 0.50 7.23 13.02
CA MET A 182 -0.51 6.17 12.85
C MET A 182 -0.68 5.33 14.12
N ILE A 183 0.40 4.74 14.63
CA ILE A 183 0.33 3.81 15.76
C ILE A 183 -0.20 4.49 17.04
N PRO A 184 0.25 5.71 17.43
CA PRO A 184 -0.29 6.38 18.61
C PRO A 184 -1.77 6.74 18.47
N ASN A 185 -2.23 7.12 17.27
CA ASN A 185 -3.63 7.48 17.06
C ASN A 185 -4.54 6.24 17.01
N THR A 186 -4.13 5.17 16.32
CA THR A 186 -4.89 3.91 16.28
C THR A 186 -4.98 3.25 17.66
N ARG A 187 -3.93 3.33 18.49
CA ARG A 187 -3.98 2.87 19.89
C ARG A 187 -5.05 3.60 20.72
N LYS A 188 -5.22 4.92 20.55
CA LYS A 188 -6.29 5.69 21.21
C LYS A 188 -7.69 5.22 20.79
N MET A 189 -7.81 4.60 19.62
CA MET A 189 -9.06 4.02 19.08
C MET A 189 -9.27 2.55 19.50
N GLY A 190 -8.37 1.98 20.32
CA GLY A 190 -8.42 0.58 20.73
C GLY A 190 -8.02 -0.40 19.62
N ILE A 191 -7.19 0.05 18.68
CA ILE A 191 -6.65 -0.77 17.60
C ILE A 191 -5.21 -1.15 17.95
N THR A 192 -4.89 -2.43 17.79
CA THR A 192 -3.52 -2.94 17.98
C THR A 192 -2.85 -3.14 16.62
N THR A 193 -1.63 -2.63 16.48
CA THR A 193 -0.83 -2.76 15.26
C THR A 193 0.34 -3.70 15.51
N TYR A 194 0.59 -4.59 14.54
CA TYR A 194 1.68 -5.55 14.51
C TYR A 194 2.49 -5.34 13.23
N ASN A 195 3.81 -5.53 13.32
CA ASN A 195 4.74 -5.62 12.20
C ASN A 195 5.67 -6.80 12.49
#